data_AF-A0A2U1PWI5-F1
#
_entry.id   AF-A0A2U1PWI5-F1
#
_cell.length_a   1.000
_cell.length_b   1.000
_cell.length_c   1.000
_cell.angle_alpha   90.00
_cell.angle_beta   90.00
_cell.angle_gamma   90.00
#
_symmetry.space_group_name_H-M   'P 1'
#
loop_
_entity.id
_entity.type
_entity.pdbx_description
1 polymer ?
#
loop_
_entity_poly.entity_id
_entity_poly.type
_entity_poly.pdbx_seq_one_letter_code
_entity_poly.pdbx_strand_id
1 'polypeptide(L)'
;MTKDAQFALRRVIERYTKSTRFALICNNVNKIIPALQSRCTRFRFAPLDAVHVNERLKHVITAEGLDVTEDGLKALVRLSNGDMRKALNILQSTHMASQQITEEAVYLCTGNPLPKDIEQISYWLLNEPFSSSFQQISDMKATKGLALVDIVREVTMFVFRIKMPSDVRVQLINDLADIEYRLTFGCNDKLQLGSVISTFTQARSALVAAAKLTFGCNDKLQLPRSVIFTFTQARNALVAAAKLTSENKMPHLLLYGPPGTGKTSTILAVARKLFGAQMHNMVLELNASDERGIDVVRQQIQDFASTQSFSFGAKASVKLVLLDEADAMTKDAQFALRRVIERYTKSTRFALICNNVNKIIPALQSRCTRFRFAPLDAVHVNERLKHVITAEGLDVTEDGLKALVRLSNGDMRKALNILQSTHMASQQITEEAVYLCTGNPLPKDIEQISYWLLNEPFSSSFQRIQH
;
A
#
# COMPACT_ATOMS: atom_id res chain seq x y z
N MET A 1 25.53 5.29 -10.50
CA MET A 1 26.89 5.37 -11.05
C MET A 1 27.86 4.98 -9.95
N THR A 2 28.67 3.94 -10.18
CA THR A 2 29.71 3.49 -9.24
C THR A 2 30.76 4.58 -9.06
N LYS A 3 31.49 4.57 -7.93
CA LYS A 3 32.53 5.58 -7.64
C LYS A 3 33.59 5.64 -8.75
N ASP A 4 34.01 4.49 -9.27
CA ASP A 4 35.04 4.39 -10.31
C ASP A 4 34.59 5.01 -11.63
N ALA A 5 33.33 4.78 -12.02
CA ALA A 5 32.74 5.44 -13.18
C ALA A 5 32.71 6.97 -13.01
N GLN A 6 32.50 7.48 -11.79
CA GLN A 6 32.57 8.92 -11.54
C GLN A 6 34.01 9.45 -11.64
N PHE A 7 35.00 8.70 -11.15
CA PHE A 7 36.41 9.08 -11.30
C PHE A 7 36.85 9.08 -12.77
N ALA A 8 36.39 8.13 -13.57
CA ALA A 8 36.63 8.12 -15.01
C ALA A 8 35.96 9.33 -15.67
N LEU A 9 34.68 9.58 -15.36
CA LEU A 9 33.93 10.72 -15.90
C LEU A 9 34.57 12.06 -15.54
N ARG A 10 35.11 12.20 -14.33
CA ARG A 10 35.88 13.39 -13.93
C ARG A 10 37.04 13.65 -14.90
N ARG A 11 37.85 12.64 -15.22
CA ARG A 11 38.99 12.80 -16.14
C ARG A 11 38.53 13.23 -17.53
N VAL A 12 37.40 12.70 -18.00
CA VAL A 12 36.79 13.08 -19.28
C VAL A 12 36.33 14.54 -19.25
N ILE A 13 35.66 14.98 -18.19
CA ILE A 13 35.21 16.36 -18.02
C ILE A 13 36.42 17.31 -18.01
N GLU A 14 37.50 16.97 -17.29
CA GLU A 14 38.72 17.78 -17.24
C GLU A 14 39.41 17.85 -18.62
N ARG A 15 39.48 16.75 -19.36
CA ARG A 15 40.13 16.69 -20.68
C ARG A 15 39.38 17.47 -21.77
N TYR A 16 38.05 17.39 -21.77
CA TYR A 16 37.21 17.95 -22.85
C TYR A 16 36.46 19.23 -22.45
N THR A 17 36.84 19.88 -21.35
CA THR A 17 36.20 21.11 -20.87
C THR A 17 36.25 22.26 -21.89
N LYS A 18 37.20 22.27 -22.83
CA LYS A 18 37.26 23.31 -23.87
C LYS A 18 36.23 23.13 -24.98
N SER A 19 35.91 21.88 -25.33
CA SER A 19 35.03 21.54 -26.47
C SER A 19 33.61 21.18 -26.05
N THR A 20 33.39 20.74 -24.80
CA THR A 20 32.13 20.14 -24.38
C THR A 20 31.71 20.66 -23.00
N ARG A 21 30.41 20.92 -22.85
CA ARG A 21 29.79 21.24 -21.56
C ARG A 21 29.00 20.04 -21.07
N PHE A 22 29.14 19.71 -19.81
CA PHE A 22 28.45 18.58 -19.18
C PHE A 22 27.37 19.09 -18.24
N ALA A 23 26.16 18.55 -18.37
CA ALA A 23 25.06 18.78 -17.44
C ALA A 23 24.74 17.48 -16.70
N LEU A 24 24.90 17.49 -15.38
CA LEU A 24 24.70 16.31 -14.53
C LEU A 24 23.43 16.52 -13.70
N ILE A 25 22.46 15.63 -13.86
CA ILE A 25 21.21 15.64 -13.11
C ILE A 25 21.27 14.55 -12.04
N CYS A 26 21.11 14.93 -10.77
CA CYS A 26 21.09 14.00 -9.66
C CYS A 26 20.09 14.42 -8.58
N ASN A 27 19.50 13.43 -7.90
CA ASN A 27 18.59 13.69 -6.78
C ASN A 27 19.36 13.95 -5.49
N ASN A 28 20.45 13.22 -5.25
CA ASN A 28 21.28 13.33 -4.04
C ASN A 28 22.72 13.68 -4.40
N VAL A 29 23.12 14.91 -4.07
CA VAL A 29 24.49 15.39 -4.27
C VAL A 29 25.51 14.57 -3.48
N ASN A 30 25.14 14.07 -2.29
CA ASN A 30 26.02 13.24 -1.45
C ASN A 30 26.44 11.91 -2.10
N LYS A 31 25.76 11.47 -3.16
CA LYS A 31 26.15 10.27 -3.93
C LYS A 31 27.16 10.58 -5.05
N ILE A 32 27.47 11.85 -5.29
CA ILE A 32 28.46 12.29 -6.28
C ILE A 32 29.79 12.52 -5.57
N ILE A 33 30.90 12.05 -6.15
CA ILE A 33 32.23 12.23 -5.56
C ILE A 33 32.59 13.73 -5.46
N PRO A 34 33.22 14.18 -4.36
CA PRO A 34 33.58 15.60 -4.18
C PRO A 34 34.40 16.18 -5.33
N ALA A 35 35.29 15.37 -5.93
CA ALA A 35 36.14 15.77 -7.03
C ALA A 35 35.38 16.08 -8.35
N LEU A 36 34.17 15.55 -8.51
CA LEU A 36 33.31 15.86 -9.65
C LEU A 36 32.41 17.06 -9.32
N GLN A 37 31.96 17.16 -8.07
CA GLN A 37 31.20 18.33 -7.58
C GLN A 37 32.00 19.63 -7.73
N SER A 38 33.32 19.62 -7.44
CA SER A 38 34.17 20.81 -7.54
C SER A 38 34.39 21.33 -8.96
N ARG A 39 34.05 20.54 -9.98
CA ARG A 39 34.20 20.90 -11.40
C ARG A 39 32.90 21.37 -12.04
N CYS A 40 31.82 21.44 -11.27
CA CYS A 40 30.50 21.79 -11.77
C CYS A 40 29.88 22.93 -10.95
N THR A 41 29.24 23.87 -11.65
CA THR A 41 28.36 24.84 -10.99
C THR A 41 27.13 24.12 -10.46
N ARG A 42 26.82 24.34 -9.18
CA ARG A 42 25.72 23.64 -8.49
C ARG A 42 24.44 24.46 -8.57
N PHE A 43 23.44 23.90 -9.25
CA PHE A 43 22.06 24.40 -9.21
C PHE A 43 21.22 23.47 -8.35
N ARG A 44 20.69 23.99 -7.23
CA ARG A 44 19.79 23.24 -6.34
C ARG A 44 18.35 23.57 -6.72
N PHE A 45 17.65 22.58 -7.25
CA PHE A 45 16.22 22.66 -7.49
C PHE A 45 15.48 22.31 -6.19
N ALA A 46 14.87 23.32 -5.58
CA ALA A 46 13.96 23.12 -4.45
C ALA A 46 12.60 22.59 -4.95
N PRO A 47 11.79 21.97 -4.07
CA PRO A 47 10.38 21.71 -4.36
C PRO A 47 9.69 23.00 -4.81
N LEU A 48 8.76 22.89 -5.75
CA LEU A 48 8.03 24.04 -6.26
C LEU A 48 7.05 24.56 -5.21
N ASP A 49 6.95 25.88 -5.11
CA ASP A 49 5.91 26.51 -4.28
C ASP A 49 4.52 26.17 -4.80
N ALA A 50 3.56 26.12 -3.88
CA ALA A 50 2.17 25.80 -4.18
C ALA A 50 1.56 26.71 -5.26
N VAL A 51 1.99 27.97 -5.35
CA VAL A 51 1.54 28.94 -6.36
C VAL A 51 1.91 28.49 -7.77
N HIS A 52 3.19 28.18 -8.01
CA HIS A 52 3.67 27.75 -9.32
C HIS A 52 3.07 26.40 -9.75
N VAL A 53 2.87 25.48 -8.80
CA VAL A 53 2.18 24.20 -9.09
C VAL A 53 0.73 24.46 -9.49
N ASN A 54 0.03 25.36 -8.79
CA ASN A 54 -1.35 25.72 -9.08
C ASN A 54 -1.51 26.37 -10.46
N GLU A 55 -0.65 27.33 -10.80
CA GLU A 55 -0.63 27.96 -12.13
C GLU A 55 -0.44 26.94 -13.25
N ARG A 56 0.53 26.03 -13.08
CA ARG A 56 0.78 24.99 -14.08
C ARG A 56 -0.37 24.00 -14.20
N LEU A 57 -1.01 23.62 -13.09
CA LEU A 57 -2.18 22.75 -13.11
C LEU A 57 -3.35 23.42 -13.82
N LYS A 58 -3.63 24.70 -13.53
CA LYS A 58 -4.68 25.47 -14.23
C LYS A 58 -4.46 25.50 -15.74
N HIS A 59 -3.23 25.76 -16.17
CA HIS A 59 -2.88 25.72 -17.60
C HIS A 59 -3.19 24.36 -18.24
N VAL A 60 -2.86 23.25 -17.56
CA VAL A 60 -3.12 21.90 -18.08
C VAL A 60 -4.63 21.59 -18.09
N ILE A 61 -5.36 22.01 -17.06
CA ILE A 61 -6.81 21.85 -16.96
C ILE A 61 -7.53 22.55 -18.12
N THR A 62 -7.14 23.79 -18.44
CA THR A 62 -7.71 24.55 -19.57
C THR A 62 -7.34 23.92 -20.92
N ALA A 63 -6.10 23.44 -21.07
CA ALA A 63 -5.64 22.83 -22.32
C ALA A 63 -6.33 21.48 -22.61
N GLU A 64 -6.62 20.69 -21.59
CA GLU A 64 -7.23 19.35 -21.70
C GLU A 64 -8.76 19.37 -21.51
N GLY A 65 -9.36 20.51 -21.16
CA GLY A 65 -10.81 20.64 -20.93
C GLY A 65 -11.32 19.83 -19.75
N LEU A 66 -10.57 19.78 -18.65
CA LEU A 66 -10.90 18.96 -17.47
C LEU A 66 -11.87 19.69 -16.53
N ASP A 67 -12.88 18.98 -16.02
CA ASP A 67 -13.78 19.50 -14.98
C ASP A 67 -13.20 19.24 -13.57
N VAL A 68 -12.64 20.29 -12.95
CA VAL A 68 -11.94 20.23 -11.65
C VAL A 68 -12.54 21.24 -10.69
N THR A 69 -12.95 20.77 -9.51
CA THR A 69 -13.43 21.66 -8.45
C THR A 69 -12.26 22.36 -7.74
N GLU A 70 -12.50 23.55 -7.16
CA GLU A 70 -11.44 24.27 -6.43
C GLU A 70 -10.86 23.45 -5.27
N ASP A 71 -11.69 22.67 -4.58
CA ASP A 71 -11.24 21.81 -3.47
C ASP A 71 -10.44 20.60 -3.99
N GLY A 72 -10.79 20.06 -5.15
CA GLY A 72 -9.98 19.06 -5.86
C GLY A 72 -8.60 19.61 -6.24
N LEU A 73 -8.53 20.86 -6.71
CA LEU A 73 -7.28 21.54 -7.04
C LEU A 73 -6.40 21.77 -5.80
N LYS A 74 -6.99 22.22 -4.67
CA LYS A 74 -6.28 22.36 -3.39
C LYS A 74 -5.74 21.00 -2.91
N ALA A 75 -6.53 19.94 -3.02
CA ALA A 75 -6.12 18.59 -2.64
C ALA A 75 -4.95 18.08 -3.51
N LEU A 76 -4.99 18.31 -4.82
CA LEU A 76 -3.89 17.98 -5.75
C LEU A 76 -2.58 18.69 -5.35
N VAL A 77 -2.65 20.00 -5.07
CA VAL A 77 -1.49 20.78 -4.64
C VAL A 77 -0.96 20.27 -3.31
N ARG A 78 -1.82 20.02 -2.32
CA ARG A 78 -1.42 19.46 -1.01
C ARG A 78 -0.71 18.11 -1.15
N LEU A 79 -1.28 17.18 -1.90
CA LEU A 79 -0.70 15.84 -2.07
C LEU A 79 0.58 15.84 -2.92
N SER A 80 0.77 16.84 -3.77
CA SER A 80 1.96 16.96 -4.62
C SER A 80 3.24 17.24 -3.82
N ASN A 81 3.16 17.91 -2.66
CA ASN A 81 4.32 18.37 -1.88
C ASN A 81 5.39 19.08 -2.73
N GLY A 82 4.97 19.86 -3.73
CA GLY A 82 5.87 20.59 -4.63
C GLY A 82 6.50 19.74 -5.75
N ASP A 83 6.13 18.47 -5.89
CA ASP A 83 6.50 17.63 -7.04
C ASP A 83 5.44 17.76 -8.15
N MET A 84 5.78 18.53 -9.19
CA MET A 84 4.89 18.74 -10.35
C MET A 84 4.57 17.44 -11.09
N ARG A 85 5.52 16.51 -11.18
CA ARG A 85 5.27 15.21 -11.84
C ARG A 85 4.25 14.42 -11.05
N LYS A 86 4.39 14.41 -9.71
CA LYS A 86 3.40 13.79 -8.83
C LYS A 86 2.03 14.44 -9.01
N ALA A 87 1.95 15.78 -9.04
CA ALA A 87 0.70 16.51 -9.22
C ALA A 87 0.00 16.13 -10.54
N LEU A 88 0.72 16.09 -11.66
CA LEU A 88 0.17 15.71 -12.97
C LEU A 88 -0.28 14.25 -13.00
N ASN A 89 0.49 13.34 -12.41
CA ASN A 89 0.14 11.93 -12.36
C ASN A 89 -1.14 11.70 -11.54
N ILE A 90 -1.32 12.43 -10.43
CA ILE A 90 -2.55 12.36 -9.63
C ILE A 90 -3.71 12.94 -10.44
N LEU A 91 -3.57 14.13 -11.04
CA LEU A 91 -4.60 14.75 -11.88
C LEU A 91 -5.09 13.80 -12.98
N GLN A 92 -4.15 13.19 -13.72
CA GLN A 92 -4.47 12.23 -14.78
C GLN A 92 -5.16 10.99 -14.23
N SER A 93 -4.66 10.42 -13.12
CA SER A 93 -5.25 9.23 -12.52
C SER A 93 -6.67 9.49 -12.02
N THR A 94 -6.91 10.65 -11.41
CA THR A 94 -8.24 11.04 -10.91
C THR A 94 -9.21 11.28 -12.06
N HIS A 95 -8.80 11.97 -13.13
CA HIS A 95 -9.64 12.15 -14.33
C HIS A 95 -10.02 10.81 -14.98
N MET A 96 -9.10 9.85 -14.98
CA MET A 96 -9.37 8.50 -15.50
C MET A 96 -10.35 7.71 -14.61
N ALA A 97 -10.39 7.99 -13.31
CA ALA A 97 -11.24 7.31 -12.35
C ALA A 97 -12.65 7.95 -12.24
N SER A 98 -12.74 9.27 -12.32
CA SER A 98 -13.99 10.04 -12.20
C SER A 98 -14.08 11.13 -13.27
N GLN A 99 -15.28 11.32 -13.83
CA GLN A 99 -15.53 12.36 -14.85
C GLN A 99 -15.30 13.77 -14.29
N GLN A 100 -15.64 13.98 -13.02
CA GLN A 100 -15.39 15.21 -12.28
C GLN A 100 -14.28 14.98 -11.23
N ILE A 101 -13.33 15.90 -11.15
CA ILE A 101 -12.19 15.83 -10.20
C ILE A 101 -12.55 16.59 -8.92
N THR A 102 -13.12 15.88 -7.95
CA THR A 102 -13.43 16.37 -6.60
C THR A 102 -12.32 16.04 -5.60
N GLU A 103 -12.32 16.68 -4.42
CA GLU A 103 -11.38 16.36 -3.34
C GLU A 103 -11.41 14.88 -2.96
N GLU A 104 -12.61 14.31 -2.76
CA GLU A 104 -12.78 12.92 -2.38
C GLU A 104 -12.20 11.96 -3.43
N ALA A 105 -12.43 12.25 -4.72
CA ALA A 105 -11.89 11.46 -5.82
C ALA A 105 -10.35 11.47 -5.81
N VAL A 106 -9.73 12.61 -5.52
CA VAL A 106 -8.26 12.76 -5.45
C VAL A 106 -7.67 11.93 -4.29
N TYR A 107 -8.27 11.97 -3.09
CA TYR A 107 -7.78 11.19 -1.95
C TYR A 107 -7.98 9.68 -2.16
N LEU A 108 -9.16 9.28 -2.65
CA LEU A 108 -9.45 7.88 -2.98
C LEU A 108 -8.50 7.32 -4.04
N CYS A 109 -8.20 8.11 -5.08
CA CYS A 109 -7.31 7.67 -6.16
C CYS A 109 -5.84 7.55 -5.72
N THR A 110 -5.43 8.31 -4.69
CA THR A 110 -4.07 8.24 -4.14
C THR A 110 -3.92 7.23 -3.00
N GLY A 111 -5.05 6.76 -2.44
CA GLY A 111 -5.08 5.89 -1.26
C GLY A 111 -4.73 6.60 0.05
N ASN A 112 -4.71 7.94 0.05
CA ASN A 112 -4.46 8.72 1.26
C ASN A 112 -5.76 8.91 2.05
N PRO A 113 -5.69 8.97 3.38
CA PRO A 113 -6.86 9.23 4.21
C PRO A 113 -7.37 10.66 3.99
N LEU A 114 -8.70 10.83 3.96
CA LEU A 114 -9.30 12.15 3.85
C LEU A 114 -9.04 12.95 5.15
N PRO A 115 -8.95 14.29 5.08
CA PRO A 115 -8.80 15.12 6.27
C PRO A 115 -9.88 14.85 7.33
N LYS A 116 -11.14 14.68 6.91
CA LYS A 116 -12.28 14.34 7.79
C LYS A 116 -12.09 13.00 8.51
N ASP A 117 -11.50 12.02 7.84
CA ASP A 117 -11.23 10.70 8.43
C ASP A 117 -10.12 10.78 9.47
N ILE A 118 -9.07 11.58 9.21
CA ILE A 118 -7.98 11.79 10.18
C ILE A 118 -8.47 12.54 11.41
N GLU A 119 -9.35 13.51 11.26
CA GLU A 119 -10.01 14.20 12.38
C GLU A 119 -10.81 13.20 13.23
N GLN A 120 -11.58 12.32 12.58
CA GLN A 120 -12.35 11.28 13.27
C GLN A 120 -11.46 10.26 14.00
N ILE A 121 -10.38 9.79 13.35
CA ILE A 121 -9.41 8.89 13.96
C ILE A 121 -8.75 9.56 15.17
N SER A 122 -8.33 10.82 15.02
CA SER A 122 -7.71 11.58 16.11
C SER A 122 -8.67 11.80 17.27
N TYR A 123 -9.97 12.02 16.98
CA TYR A 123 -11.01 12.10 18.00
C TYR A 123 -11.12 10.79 18.79
N TRP A 124 -11.16 9.63 18.11
CA TRP A 124 -11.22 8.33 18.79
C TRP A 124 -9.96 8.05 19.62
N LEU A 125 -8.79 8.43 19.11
CA LEU A 125 -7.52 8.25 19.83
C LEU A 125 -7.47 9.07 21.13
N LEU A 126 -8.04 10.29 21.13
CA LEU A 126 -7.99 11.18 22.29
C LEU A 126 -9.15 10.96 23.28
N ASN A 127 -10.30 10.44 22.84
CA ASN A 127 -11.51 10.44 23.67
C ASN A 127 -12.06 9.05 24.00
N GLU A 128 -11.92 8.07 23.11
CA GLU A 128 -12.53 6.75 23.28
C GLU A 128 -11.59 5.78 24.03
N PRO A 129 -12.12 4.69 24.63
CA PRO A 129 -11.30 3.66 25.27
C PRO A 129 -10.60 2.79 24.23
N PHE A 130 -9.49 2.15 24.64
CA PHE A 130 -8.60 1.38 23.77
C PHE A 130 -9.33 0.40 22.85
N SER A 131 -10.25 -0.40 23.40
CA SER A 131 -11.00 -1.43 22.66
C SER A 131 -11.88 -0.84 21.56
N SER A 132 -12.67 0.20 21.90
CA SER A 132 -13.54 0.90 20.95
C SER A 132 -12.73 1.57 19.84
N SER A 133 -11.65 2.28 20.19
CA SER A 133 -10.79 2.94 19.20
C SER A 133 -10.11 1.93 18.28
N PHE A 134 -9.68 0.78 18.81
CA PHE A 134 -9.06 -0.28 18.01
C PHE A 134 -10.02 -0.82 16.96
N GLN A 135 -11.24 -1.15 17.38
CA GLN A 135 -12.26 -1.68 16.47
C GLN A 135 -12.65 -0.64 15.41
N GLN A 136 -12.98 0.58 15.81
CA GLN A 136 -13.41 1.64 14.88
C GLN A 136 -12.34 2.02 13.86
N ILE A 137 -11.07 2.14 14.28
CA ILE A 137 -9.96 2.45 13.36
C ILE A 137 -9.68 1.24 12.46
N SER A 138 -9.73 0.01 12.99
CA SER A 138 -9.56 -1.20 12.20
C SER A 138 -10.63 -1.33 11.11
N ASP A 139 -11.90 -1.07 11.46
CA ASP A 139 -13.03 -1.14 10.54
C ASP A 139 -12.92 -0.05 9.46
N MET A 140 -12.53 1.18 9.83
CA MET A 140 -12.30 2.25 8.86
C MET A 140 -11.13 1.93 7.93
N LYS A 141 -10.02 1.38 8.45
CA LYS A 141 -8.87 0.94 7.65
C LYS A 141 -9.28 -0.14 6.63
N ALA A 142 -10.06 -1.13 7.06
CA ALA A 142 -10.54 -2.21 6.20
C ALA A 142 -11.51 -1.68 5.13
N THR A 143 -12.47 -0.85 5.52
CA THR A 143 -13.52 -0.32 4.63
C THR A 143 -12.95 0.61 3.57
N LYS A 144 -12.04 1.52 3.95
CA LYS A 144 -11.48 2.55 3.05
C LYS A 144 -10.12 2.17 2.45
N GLY A 145 -9.56 1.02 2.82
CA GLY A 145 -8.27 0.54 2.28
C GLY A 145 -7.04 1.33 2.74
N LEU A 146 -7.14 2.06 3.86
CA LEU A 146 -6.09 2.97 4.35
C LEU A 146 -4.87 2.21 4.90
N ALA A 147 -3.67 2.72 4.66
CA ALA A 147 -2.46 2.16 5.27
C ALA A 147 -2.23 2.79 6.65
N LEU A 148 -1.73 1.99 7.61
CA LEU A 148 -1.42 2.52 8.93
C LEU A 148 -0.34 3.61 8.87
N VAL A 149 0.64 3.46 7.98
CA VAL A 149 1.70 4.44 7.76
C VAL A 149 1.13 5.80 7.38
N ASP A 150 0.16 5.83 6.47
CA ASP A 150 -0.46 7.08 6.02
C ASP A 150 -1.30 7.72 7.14
N ILE A 151 -1.99 6.89 7.95
CA ILE A 151 -2.70 7.36 9.15
C ILE A 151 -1.72 7.96 10.16
N VAL A 152 -0.65 7.24 10.53
CA VAL A 152 0.35 7.72 11.49
C VAL A 152 0.97 9.04 11.03
N ARG A 153 1.29 9.15 9.74
CA ARG A 153 1.85 10.38 9.16
C ARG A 153 0.90 11.57 9.25
N GLU A 154 -0.36 11.41 8.85
CA GLU A 154 -1.32 12.52 8.89
C GLU A 154 -1.76 12.85 10.33
N VAL A 155 -1.89 11.85 11.20
CA VAL A 155 -2.15 12.08 12.64
C VAL A 155 -0.98 12.82 13.29
N THR A 156 0.27 12.51 12.94
CA THR A 156 1.43 13.26 13.43
C THR A 156 1.37 14.73 13.02
N MET A 157 0.99 15.01 11.75
CA MET A 157 0.77 16.39 11.29
C MET A 157 -0.39 17.08 12.02
N PHE A 158 -1.41 16.34 12.42
CA PHE A 158 -2.51 16.86 13.25
C PHE A 158 -2.05 17.20 14.68
N VAL A 159 -1.21 16.35 15.30
CA VAL A 159 -0.62 16.60 16.64
C VAL A 159 0.20 17.90 16.67
N PHE A 160 0.93 18.22 15.58
CA PHE A 160 1.66 19.50 15.49
C PHE A 160 0.74 20.74 15.46
N ARG A 161 -0.52 20.60 15.02
CA ARG A 161 -1.49 21.71 14.99
C ARG A 161 -2.19 21.92 16.33
N ILE A 162 -2.37 20.86 17.11
CA ILE A 162 -3.07 20.94 18.40
C ILE A 162 -2.16 21.58 19.46
N LYS A 163 -2.75 22.44 20.29
CA LYS A 163 -2.11 22.96 21.50
C LYS A 163 -2.12 21.89 22.60
N MET A 164 -0.95 21.38 22.95
CA MET A 164 -0.69 20.43 24.03
C MET A 164 0.50 20.93 24.84
N PRO A 165 0.63 20.56 26.14
CA PRO A 165 1.84 20.78 26.92
C PRO A 165 3.08 20.24 26.19
N SER A 166 4.22 20.93 26.31
CA SER A 166 5.46 20.58 25.61
C SER A 166 5.89 19.15 25.88
N ASP A 167 5.84 18.74 27.14
CA ASP A 167 6.44 17.48 27.58
C ASP A 167 5.66 16.29 27.02
N VAL A 168 4.33 16.35 27.09
CA VAL A 168 3.44 15.34 26.52
C VAL A 168 3.56 15.30 25.00
N ARG A 169 3.65 16.48 24.35
CA ARG A 169 3.77 16.54 22.89
C ARG A 169 5.09 15.93 22.40
N VAL A 170 6.21 16.23 23.07
CA VAL A 170 7.52 15.69 22.71
C VAL A 170 7.54 14.17 22.83
N GLN A 171 7.02 13.64 23.95
CA GLN A 171 6.93 12.19 24.16
C GLN A 171 6.05 11.53 23.09
N LEU A 172 4.86 12.08 22.83
CA LEU A 172 3.95 11.55 21.81
C LEU A 172 4.58 11.54 20.40
N ILE A 173 5.33 12.58 20.03
CA ILE A 173 6.01 12.63 18.73
C ILE A 173 7.12 11.60 18.64
N ASN A 174 7.92 11.41 19.70
CA ASN A 174 8.99 10.41 19.72
C ASN A 174 8.41 8.99 19.56
N ASP A 175 7.35 8.67 20.28
CA ASP A 175 6.70 7.37 20.20
C ASP A 175 6.07 7.12 18.81
N LEU A 176 5.46 8.15 18.20
CA LEU A 176 4.95 8.06 16.83
C LEU A 176 6.05 7.88 15.79
N ALA A 177 7.20 8.53 15.98
CA ALA A 177 8.36 8.35 15.11
C ALA A 177 8.94 6.92 15.19
N ASP A 178 8.99 6.35 16.40
CA ASP A 178 9.38 4.95 16.61
C ASP A 178 8.42 3.97 15.94
N ILE A 179 7.11 4.23 16.02
CA ILE A 179 6.09 3.42 15.35
C ILE A 179 6.23 3.53 13.82
N GLU A 180 6.40 4.74 13.29
CA GLU A 180 6.63 4.96 11.85
C GLU A 180 7.89 4.21 11.38
N TYR A 181 8.98 4.29 12.14
CA TYR A 181 10.21 3.55 11.86
C TYR A 181 9.96 2.04 11.82
N ARG A 182 9.29 1.47 12.82
CA ARG A 182 8.95 0.04 12.87
C ARG A 182 8.10 -0.40 11.69
N LEU A 183 7.15 0.43 11.26
CA LEU A 183 6.31 0.14 10.09
C LEU A 183 7.12 0.03 8.78
N THR A 184 8.27 0.71 8.66
CA THR A 184 9.12 0.59 7.46
C THR A 184 9.75 -0.79 7.28
N PHE A 185 9.95 -1.55 8.37
CA PHE A 185 10.53 -2.90 8.34
C PHE A 185 9.50 -4.01 8.05
N GLY A 186 8.22 -3.67 7.88
CA GLY A 186 7.16 -4.65 7.62
C GLY A 186 6.67 -5.38 8.88
N CYS A 187 6.68 -4.71 10.03
CA CYS A 187 6.09 -5.23 11.26
C CYS A 187 4.56 -5.44 11.13
N ASN A 188 3.99 -6.24 12.03
CA ASN A 188 2.56 -6.56 12.04
C ASN A 188 1.68 -5.31 12.24
N ASP A 189 0.85 -5.01 11.24
CA ASP A 189 -0.04 -3.85 11.18
C ASP A 189 -1.02 -3.76 12.37
N LYS A 190 -1.51 -4.90 12.89
CA LYS A 190 -2.42 -4.93 14.04
C LYS A 190 -1.73 -4.55 15.33
N LEU A 191 -0.50 -5.05 15.55
CA LEU A 191 0.28 -4.74 16.74
C LEU A 191 0.66 -3.26 16.76
N GLN A 192 1.11 -2.72 15.63
CA GLN A 192 1.47 -1.31 15.53
C GLN A 192 0.24 -0.40 15.69
N LEU A 193 -0.94 -0.79 15.21
CA LEU A 193 -2.18 -0.05 15.49
C LEU A 193 -2.47 0.00 17.01
N GLY A 194 -2.30 -1.14 17.70
CA GLY A 194 -2.39 -1.19 19.16
C GLY A 194 -1.36 -0.29 19.84
N SER A 195 -0.12 -0.25 19.34
CA SER A 195 0.92 0.67 19.83
C SER A 195 0.51 2.14 19.68
N VAL A 196 -0.02 2.54 18.52
CA VAL A 196 -0.51 3.92 18.31
C VAL A 196 -1.58 4.28 19.35
N ILE A 197 -2.60 3.44 19.52
CA ILE A 197 -3.70 3.72 20.47
C ILE A 197 -3.18 3.76 21.91
N SER A 198 -2.25 2.87 22.27
CA SER A 198 -1.63 2.85 23.59
C SER A 198 -0.85 4.14 23.87
N THR A 199 -0.04 4.61 22.92
CA THR A 199 0.69 5.87 23.02
C THR A 199 -0.26 7.06 23.24
N PHE A 200 -1.35 7.15 22.47
CA PHE A 200 -2.36 8.19 22.67
C PHE A 200 -3.10 8.08 24.00
N THR A 201 -3.32 6.86 24.49
CA THR A 201 -3.92 6.62 25.81
C THR A 201 -2.99 7.10 26.92
N GLN A 202 -1.68 6.86 26.82
CA GLN A 202 -0.68 7.37 27.76
C GLN A 202 -0.63 8.90 27.72
N ALA A 203 -0.62 9.49 26.53
CA ALA A 203 -0.68 10.94 26.35
C ALA A 203 -1.95 11.54 27.00
N ARG A 204 -3.11 10.90 26.85
CA ARG A 204 -4.35 11.32 27.52
C ARG A 204 -4.22 11.30 29.05
N SER A 205 -3.67 10.21 29.61
CA SER A 205 -3.45 10.11 31.06
C SER A 205 -2.50 11.19 31.56
N ALA A 206 -1.44 11.49 30.82
CA ALA A 206 -0.49 12.57 31.14
C ALA A 206 -1.14 13.96 31.04
N LEU A 207 -2.01 14.19 30.05
CA LEU A 207 -2.79 15.43 29.93
C LEU A 207 -3.75 15.62 31.11
N VAL A 208 -4.45 14.55 31.52
CA VAL A 208 -5.34 14.58 32.69
C VAL A 208 -4.55 14.83 33.97
N ALA A 209 -3.37 14.21 34.13
CA ALA A 209 -2.49 14.46 35.27
C ALA A 209 -1.98 15.92 35.31
N ALA A 210 -1.56 16.46 34.16
CA ALA A 210 -1.14 17.86 34.05
C ALA A 210 -2.31 18.84 34.31
N ALA A 211 -3.51 18.52 33.85
CA ALA A 211 -4.71 19.32 34.10
C ALA A 211 -5.10 19.31 35.59
N LYS A 212 -4.99 18.15 36.27
CA LYS A 212 -5.24 18.01 37.70
C LYS A 212 -4.26 18.84 38.56
N LEU A 213 -2.99 18.89 38.17
CA LEU A 213 -1.96 19.73 38.82
C LEU A 213 -2.20 21.24 38.64
N THR A 214 -2.83 21.64 37.53
CA THR A 214 -3.03 23.06 37.20
C THR A 214 -4.36 23.61 37.71
N PHE A 215 -5.40 22.78 37.83
CA PHE A 215 -6.78 23.24 38.12
C PHE A 215 -7.51 22.55 39.28
N GLY A 216 -6.90 21.59 39.98
CA GLY A 216 -7.45 21.06 41.23
C GLY A 216 -8.92 20.60 41.18
N CYS A 217 -9.37 19.97 40.09
CA CYS A 217 -10.78 19.59 39.94
C CYS A 217 -10.97 18.15 39.42
N ASN A 218 -12.03 17.52 39.94
CA ASN A 218 -12.38 16.11 39.78
C ASN A 218 -12.93 15.77 38.38
N ASP A 219 -12.78 14.48 38.08
CA ASP A 219 -13.11 13.77 36.85
C ASP A 219 -14.45 14.17 36.21
N LYS A 220 -14.38 14.76 35.01
CA LYS A 220 -15.25 14.52 33.82
C LYS A 220 -15.12 15.70 32.86
N LEU A 221 -14.20 15.60 31.90
CA LEU A 221 -14.29 16.38 30.66
C LEU A 221 -14.76 15.43 29.55
N GLN A 222 -16.07 15.35 29.35
CA GLN A 222 -16.67 14.75 28.15
C GLN A 222 -17.09 15.88 27.22
N LEU A 223 -16.52 15.90 26.02
CA LEU A 223 -16.94 16.79 24.94
C LEU A 223 -18.09 16.15 24.14
N PRO A 224 -19.05 16.95 23.65
CA PRO A 224 -20.36 16.46 23.24
C PRO A 224 -20.34 15.62 21.95
N ARG A 225 -21.22 14.60 21.93
CA ARG A 225 -21.43 13.63 20.84
C ARG A 225 -22.56 14.08 19.92
N SER A 226 -22.30 14.05 18.61
CA SER A 226 -23.27 13.90 17.51
C SER A 226 -22.44 13.78 16.21
N VAL A 227 -22.72 13.00 15.17
CA VAL A 227 -23.85 12.21 14.67
C VAL A 227 -23.25 11.04 13.88
N ILE A 228 -23.89 9.87 13.93
CA ILE A 228 -23.54 8.67 13.13
C ILE A 228 -24.38 8.70 11.85
N PHE A 229 -23.77 8.51 10.67
CA PHE A 229 -24.50 8.01 9.50
C PHE A 229 -23.64 7.16 8.54
N THR A 230 -24.20 5.98 8.27
CA THR A 230 -24.00 4.88 7.30
C THR A 230 -22.86 4.88 6.25
N PHE A 231 -22.31 3.68 6.03
CA PHE A 231 -21.54 3.26 4.87
C PHE A 231 -21.99 1.87 4.43
N THR A 232 -22.11 1.62 3.12
CA THR A 232 -21.64 0.36 2.53
C THR A 232 -21.32 0.57 1.04
N GLN A 233 -20.06 0.38 0.65
CA GLN A 233 -19.77 -0.24 -0.65
C GLN A 233 -18.39 -0.89 -0.69
N ALA A 234 -18.38 -2.22 -0.84
CA ALA A 234 -17.26 -3.02 -1.30
C ALA A 234 -17.53 -3.43 -2.76
N ARG A 235 -17.10 -2.60 -3.74
CA ARG A 235 -17.18 -2.97 -5.16
C ARG A 235 -16.21 -2.23 -6.09
N ASN A 236 -15.22 -1.51 -5.56
CA ASN A 236 -14.53 -0.48 -6.35
C ASN A 236 -13.31 -0.97 -7.16
N ALA A 237 -12.60 -2.04 -6.78
CA ALA A 237 -11.44 -2.49 -7.57
C ALA A 237 -11.84 -3.17 -8.90
N LEU A 238 -12.88 -4.02 -8.87
CA LEU A 238 -13.34 -4.78 -10.03
C LEU A 238 -14.17 -3.92 -10.99
N VAL A 239 -14.96 -2.98 -10.45
CA VAL A 239 -15.71 -2.00 -11.25
C VAL A 239 -14.76 -0.95 -11.84
N ALA A 240 -13.77 -0.44 -11.10
CA ALA A 240 -12.78 0.48 -11.67
C ALA A 240 -11.95 -0.19 -12.78
N ALA A 241 -11.44 -1.40 -12.57
CA ALA A 241 -10.72 -2.14 -13.61
C ALA A 241 -11.62 -2.42 -14.83
N ALA A 242 -12.86 -2.86 -14.64
CA ALA A 242 -13.80 -3.11 -15.73
C ALA A 242 -14.24 -1.83 -16.48
N LYS A 243 -14.31 -0.68 -15.81
CA LYS A 243 -14.66 0.62 -16.42
C LYS A 243 -13.47 1.25 -17.16
N LEU A 244 -12.25 1.02 -16.68
CA LEU A 244 -11.00 1.35 -17.38
C LEU A 244 -10.81 0.53 -18.68
N THR A 245 -11.48 -0.62 -18.75
CA THR A 245 -11.41 -1.57 -19.88
C THR A 245 -12.27 -1.11 -21.07
N SER A 246 -13.41 -0.47 -20.82
CA SER A 246 -14.37 -0.08 -21.87
C SER A 246 -13.90 1.06 -22.77
N GLU A 247 -12.90 1.84 -22.35
CA GLU A 247 -12.41 3.03 -23.08
C GLU A 247 -11.05 2.82 -23.78
N ASN A 248 -10.50 1.61 -23.76
CA ASN A 248 -9.21 1.25 -24.40
C ASN A 248 -8.00 2.10 -23.94
N LYS A 249 -8.09 2.70 -22.74
CA LYS A 249 -7.05 3.56 -22.12
C LYS A 249 -6.55 2.94 -20.80
N MET A 250 -6.04 1.70 -20.81
CA MET A 250 -5.49 1.12 -19.58
C MET A 250 -4.10 1.72 -19.26
N PRO A 251 -3.83 2.26 -18.06
CA PRO A 251 -2.50 2.69 -17.64
C PRO A 251 -1.63 1.47 -17.28
N HIS A 252 -0.35 1.71 -16.95
CA HIS A 252 0.47 0.66 -16.31
C HIS A 252 -0.07 0.41 -14.89
N LEU A 253 -0.17 -0.86 -14.50
CA LEU A 253 -0.80 -1.28 -13.25
C LEU A 253 0.26 -1.83 -12.28
N LEU A 254 0.13 -1.49 -11.00
CA LEU A 254 0.89 -2.11 -9.91
C LEU A 254 -0.11 -2.66 -8.89
N LEU A 255 -0.27 -3.98 -8.89
CA LEU A 255 -1.17 -4.73 -8.01
C LEU A 255 -0.36 -5.22 -6.80
N TYR A 256 -0.75 -4.83 -5.59
CA TYR A 256 0.00 -5.19 -4.39
C TYR A 256 -0.87 -5.54 -3.20
N GLY A 257 -0.37 -6.36 -2.29
CA GLY A 257 -1.09 -6.78 -1.10
C GLY A 257 -0.54 -8.09 -0.52
N PRO A 258 -1.09 -8.59 0.60
CA PRO A 258 -0.69 -9.87 1.14
C PRO A 258 -0.96 -11.04 0.16
N PRO A 259 -0.25 -12.17 0.28
CA PRO A 259 -0.47 -13.34 -0.57
C PRO A 259 -1.90 -13.87 -0.45
N GLY A 260 -2.34 -14.62 -1.46
CA GLY A 260 -3.67 -15.26 -1.45
C GLY A 260 -4.89 -14.34 -1.53
N THR A 261 -4.69 -13.05 -1.82
CA THR A 261 -5.75 -12.05 -2.01
C THR A 261 -6.31 -11.99 -3.45
N GLY A 262 -5.91 -12.92 -4.32
CA GLY A 262 -6.45 -13.03 -5.69
C GLY A 262 -5.87 -12.05 -6.71
N LYS A 263 -4.69 -11.45 -6.46
CA LYS A 263 -4.02 -10.49 -7.37
C LYS A 263 -3.83 -11.03 -8.79
N THR A 264 -3.15 -12.18 -8.92
CA THR A 264 -2.89 -12.87 -10.19
C THR A 264 -4.18 -13.33 -10.87
N SER A 265 -5.10 -13.91 -10.11
CA SER A 265 -6.41 -14.35 -10.63
C SER A 265 -7.24 -13.19 -11.18
N THR A 266 -7.20 -12.03 -10.51
CA THR A 266 -7.96 -10.83 -10.93
C THR A 266 -7.44 -10.28 -12.25
N ILE A 267 -6.11 -10.13 -12.39
CA ILE A 267 -5.55 -9.57 -13.63
C ILE A 267 -5.68 -10.55 -14.80
N LEU A 268 -5.60 -11.86 -14.56
CA LEU A 268 -5.87 -12.87 -15.58
C LEU A 268 -7.34 -12.85 -16.02
N ALA A 269 -8.28 -12.67 -15.09
CA ALA A 269 -9.71 -12.52 -15.43
C ALA A 269 -9.95 -11.23 -16.26
N VAL A 270 -9.30 -10.13 -15.90
CA VAL A 270 -9.33 -8.87 -16.68
C VAL A 270 -8.73 -9.07 -18.07
N ALA A 271 -7.59 -9.75 -18.18
CA ALA A 271 -6.94 -10.04 -19.45
C ALA A 271 -7.80 -10.94 -20.37
N ARG A 272 -8.47 -11.96 -19.81
CA ARG A 272 -9.45 -12.80 -20.53
C ARG A 272 -10.63 -11.99 -21.04
N LYS A 273 -11.12 -11.05 -20.23
CA LYS A 273 -12.22 -10.15 -20.63
C LYS A 273 -11.79 -9.15 -21.73
N LEU A 274 -10.54 -8.72 -21.71
CA LEU A 274 -9.95 -7.77 -22.67
C LEU A 274 -9.68 -8.39 -24.03
N PHE A 275 -8.96 -9.51 -24.05
CA PHE A 275 -8.39 -10.09 -25.27
C PHE A 275 -9.17 -11.33 -25.75
N GLY A 276 -10.08 -11.86 -24.93
CA GLY A 276 -10.89 -13.03 -25.27
C GLY A 276 -10.02 -14.20 -25.73
N ALA A 277 -10.36 -14.74 -26.91
CA ALA A 277 -9.64 -15.85 -27.53
C ALA A 277 -8.20 -15.49 -27.98
N GLN A 278 -7.84 -14.21 -28.11
CA GLN A 278 -6.51 -13.76 -28.53
C GLN A 278 -5.52 -13.56 -27.36
N MET A 279 -5.87 -14.00 -26.15
CA MET A 279 -5.07 -13.83 -24.94
C MET A 279 -3.62 -14.31 -25.11
N HIS A 280 -3.41 -15.49 -25.68
CA HIS A 280 -2.07 -16.09 -25.87
C HIS A 280 -1.13 -15.22 -26.72
N ASN A 281 -1.66 -14.49 -27.69
CA ASN A 281 -0.84 -13.69 -28.61
C ASN A 281 -0.59 -12.26 -28.11
N MET A 282 -1.47 -11.78 -27.22
CA MET A 282 -1.48 -10.38 -26.76
C MET A 282 -1.03 -10.20 -25.32
N VAL A 283 -0.93 -11.29 -24.54
CA VAL A 283 -0.51 -11.30 -23.14
C VAL A 283 0.77 -12.12 -22.99
N LEU A 284 1.81 -11.50 -22.45
CA LEU A 284 3.03 -12.19 -22.02
C LEU A 284 3.00 -12.31 -20.49
N GLU A 285 2.98 -13.53 -19.97
CA GLU A 285 3.08 -13.82 -18.54
C GLU A 285 4.50 -14.26 -18.19
N LEU A 286 5.13 -13.53 -17.28
CA LEU A 286 6.48 -13.82 -16.79
C LEU A 286 6.44 -13.94 -15.26
N ASN A 287 6.95 -15.05 -14.75
CA ASN A 287 7.23 -15.19 -13.33
C ASN A 287 8.63 -14.66 -13.01
N ALA A 288 8.71 -13.53 -12.31
CA ALA A 288 9.98 -12.84 -12.11
C ALA A 288 10.91 -13.53 -11.09
N SER A 289 10.43 -14.53 -10.35
CA SER A 289 11.23 -15.31 -9.38
C SER A 289 12.06 -16.43 -10.04
N ASP A 290 11.57 -17.00 -11.14
CA ASP A 290 12.26 -18.09 -11.86
C ASP A 290 13.29 -17.54 -12.86
N GLU A 291 12.97 -16.46 -13.56
CA GLU A 291 13.83 -15.86 -14.60
C GLU A 291 14.72 -14.72 -14.06
N ARG A 292 15.64 -15.05 -13.15
CA ARG A 292 16.51 -14.07 -12.45
C ARG A 292 17.54 -13.33 -13.31
N GLY A 293 17.70 -13.69 -14.58
CA GLY A 293 18.65 -13.06 -15.49
C GLY A 293 18.19 -11.68 -15.96
N ILE A 294 18.99 -10.64 -15.70
CA ILE A 294 18.74 -9.26 -16.19
C ILE A 294 18.55 -9.24 -17.72
N ASP A 295 19.27 -10.10 -18.44
CA ASP A 295 19.21 -10.17 -19.90
C ASP A 295 17.98 -10.91 -20.41
N VAL A 296 17.50 -11.93 -19.69
CA VAL A 296 16.33 -12.74 -20.08
C VAL A 296 15.06 -11.90 -20.01
N VAL A 297 14.82 -11.23 -18.88
CA VAL A 297 13.66 -10.33 -18.71
C VAL A 297 13.72 -9.17 -19.69
N ARG A 298 14.92 -8.64 -19.97
CA ARG A 298 15.08 -7.53 -20.90
C ARG A 298 14.81 -7.96 -22.34
N GLN A 299 15.36 -9.07 -22.80
CA GLN A 299 15.23 -9.54 -24.18
C GLN A 299 13.82 -10.03 -24.46
N GLN A 300 13.26 -10.93 -23.64
CA GLN A 300 11.92 -11.47 -23.88
C GLN A 300 10.84 -10.38 -23.92
N ILE A 301 10.90 -9.43 -22.98
CA ILE A 301 9.95 -8.30 -22.98
C ILE A 301 10.20 -7.39 -24.19
N GLN A 302 11.46 -7.17 -24.59
CA GLN A 302 11.77 -6.34 -25.76
C GLN A 302 11.30 -6.99 -27.06
N ASP A 303 11.50 -8.28 -27.23
CA ASP A 303 11.10 -9.04 -28.41
C ASP A 303 9.56 -9.07 -28.51
N PHE A 304 8.87 -9.31 -27.40
CA PHE A 304 7.41 -9.27 -27.35
C PHE A 304 6.84 -7.86 -27.62
N ALA A 305 7.44 -6.83 -27.02
CA ALA A 305 6.99 -5.44 -27.18
C ALA A 305 7.33 -4.84 -28.56
N SER A 306 8.37 -5.36 -29.23
CA SER A 306 8.80 -4.90 -30.57
C SER A 306 8.09 -5.62 -31.71
N THR A 307 7.62 -6.86 -31.50
CA THR A 307 6.82 -7.58 -32.49
C THR A 307 5.55 -6.79 -32.81
N GLN A 308 5.27 -6.46 -34.07
CA GLN A 308 4.00 -5.82 -34.45
C GLN A 308 2.89 -6.86 -34.55
N SER A 309 1.77 -6.63 -33.85
CA SER A 309 0.59 -7.50 -33.97
C SER A 309 -0.10 -7.25 -35.31
N PHE A 310 0.00 -8.22 -36.23
CA PHE A 310 -0.84 -8.29 -37.42
C PHE A 310 -2.23 -8.81 -37.03
N SER A 311 -3.11 -7.93 -36.54
CA SER A 311 -4.52 -8.28 -36.33
C SER A 311 -5.37 -7.66 -37.44
N PHE A 312 -5.92 -8.51 -38.31
CA PHE A 312 -6.94 -8.18 -39.29
C PHE A 312 -8.23 -7.74 -38.55
N GLY A 313 -8.53 -6.43 -38.58
CA GLY A 313 -9.88 -5.92 -38.35
C GLY A 313 -10.34 -5.74 -36.90
N ALA A 314 -9.62 -4.96 -36.08
CA ALA A 314 -10.21 -4.16 -34.99
C ALA A 314 -9.19 -3.14 -34.44
N LYS A 315 -9.68 -1.98 -33.98
CA LYS A 315 -8.93 -0.86 -33.38
C LYS A 315 -7.72 -1.30 -32.55
N ALA A 316 -6.57 -0.64 -32.78
CA ALA A 316 -5.29 -0.76 -32.08
C ALA A 316 -5.41 -1.38 -30.67
N SER A 317 -5.16 -2.68 -30.57
CA SER A 317 -5.14 -3.42 -29.31
C SER A 317 -3.74 -3.30 -28.70
N VAL A 318 -3.67 -2.70 -27.52
CA VAL A 318 -2.40 -2.56 -26.79
C VAL A 318 -2.02 -3.92 -26.21
N LYS A 319 -0.75 -4.31 -26.30
CA LYS A 319 -0.25 -5.57 -25.70
C LYS A 319 -0.19 -5.47 -24.18
N LEU A 320 -0.27 -6.59 -23.48
CA LEU A 320 -0.16 -6.65 -22.02
C LEU A 320 1.01 -7.55 -21.60
N VAL A 321 1.88 -7.04 -20.74
CA VAL A 321 2.93 -7.81 -20.07
C VAL A 321 2.57 -7.92 -18.60
N LEU A 322 2.41 -9.15 -18.13
CA LEU A 322 2.16 -9.52 -16.74
C LEU A 322 3.46 -10.01 -16.12
N LEU A 323 3.91 -9.32 -15.07
CA LEU A 323 5.07 -9.70 -14.28
C LEU A 323 4.59 -10.09 -12.89
N ASP A 324 4.59 -11.38 -12.60
CA ASP A 324 4.29 -11.89 -11.25
C ASP A 324 5.55 -11.86 -10.37
N GLU A 325 5.36 -11.68 -9.07
CA GLU A 325 6.43 -11.59 -8.06
C GLU A 325 7.53 -10.57 -8.39
N ALA A 326 7.14 -9.39 -8.90
CA ALA A 326 8.08 -8.34 -9.28
C ALA A 326 8.98 -7.86 -8.12
N ASP A 327 8.61 -8.13 -6.86
CA ASP A 327 9.43 -7.85 -5.68
C ASP A 327 10.59 -8.83 -5.45
N ALA A 328 10.62 -9.96 -6.16
CA ALA A 328 11.76 -10.88 -6.21
C ALA A 328 12.89 -10.38 -7.15
N MET A 329 12.60 -9.42 -8.04
CA MET A 329 13.58 -8.89 -8.99
C MET A 329 14.70 -8.09 -8.30
N THR A 330 15.91 -8.21 -8.83
CA THR A 330 17.04 -7.36 -8.42
C THR A 330 16.78 -5.89 -8.77
N LYS A 331 17.36 -4.96 -7.99
CA LYS A 331 17.20 -3.52 -8.22
C LYS A 331 17.66 -3.11 -9.62
N ASP A 332 18.71 -3.73 -10.14
CA ASP A 332 19.24 -3.45 -11.49
C ASP A 332 18.27 -3.90 -12.59
N ALA A 333 17.64 -5.07 -12.43
CA ALA A 333 16.59 -5.54 -13.34
C ALA A 333 15.38 -4.59 -13.32
N GLN A 334 14.97 -4.11 -12.14
CA GLN A 334 13.89 -3.12 -12.03
C GLN A 334 14.25 -1.78 -12.71
N PHE A 335 15.51 -1.33 -12.62
CA PHE A 335 15.98 -0.13 -13.34
C PHE A 335 15.99 -0.34 -14.86
N ALA A 336 16.31 -1.54 -15.33
CA ALA A 336 16.24 -1.89 -16.75
C ALA A 336 14.77 -1.90 -17.23
N LEU A 337 13.88 -2.56 -16.49
CA LEU A 337 12.44 -2.62 -16.77
C LEU A 337 11.82 -1.24 -16.87
N ARG A 338 12.19 -0.31 -15.97
CA ARG A 338 11.75 1.10 -16.03
C ARG A 338 12.00 1.73 -17.42
N ARG A 339 13.17 1.49 -18.01
CA ARG A 339 13.50 2.04 -19.35
C ARG A 339 12.65 1.42 -20.45
N VAL A 340 12.33 0.12 -20.32
CA VAL A 340 11.47 -0.61 -21.24
C VAL A 340 10.03 -0.08 -21.17
N ILE A 341 9.50 0.12 -19.96
CA ILE A 341 8.17 0.72 -19.75
C ILE A 341 8.09 2.11 -20.40
N GLU A 342 9.09 2.97 -20.18
CA GLU A 342 9.15 4.31 -20.78
C GLU A 342 9.21 4.27 -22.32
N ARG A 343 9.95 3.32 -22.90
CA ARG A 343 10.11 3.21 -24.36
C ARG A 343 8.85 2.69 -25.05
N TYR A 344 8.16 1.73 -24.45
CA TYR A 344 7.04 1.01 -25.08
C TYR A 344 5.65 1.38 -24.52
N THR A 345 5.53 2.47 -23.76
CA THR A 345 4.25 2.95 -23.18
C THR A 345 3.10 3.06 -24.20
N LYS A 346 3.41 3.32 -25.48
CA LYS A 346 2.41 3.47 -26.56
C LYS A 346 1.90 2.13 -27.11
N SER A 347 2.75 1.10 -27.15
CA SER A 347 2.42 -0.20 -27.77
C SER A 347 2.08 -1.29 -26.76
N THR A 348 2.61 -1.17 -25.53
CA THR A 348 2.56 -2.23 -24.51
C THR A 348 2.23 -1.65 -23.14
N ARG A 349 1.34 -2.33 -22.42
CA ARG A 349 0.97 -2.06 -21.03
C ARG A 349 1.61 -3.10 -20.14
N PHE A 350 1.90 -2.68 -18.91
CA PHE A 350 2.60 -3.49 -17.94
C PHE A 350 1.71 -3.59 -16.71
N ALA A 351 1.48 -4.80 -16.23
CA ALA A 351 0.90 -5.04 -14.92
C ALA A 351 1.93 -5.78 -14.07
N LEU A 352 2.36 -5.11 -13.00
CA LEU A 352 3.31 -5.63 -12.03
C LEU A 352 2.53 -6.15 -10.83
N ILE A 353 2.76 -7.39 -10.43
CA ILE A 353 2.20 -7.96 -9.22
C ILE A 353 3.32 -8.09 -8.19
N CYS A 354 3.08 -7.63 -6.97
CA CYS A 354 4.03 -7.81 -5.88
C CYS A 354 3.32 -8.05 -4.55
N ASN A 355 4.03 -8.67 -3.62
CA ASN A 355 3.54 -8.77 -2.24
C ASN A 355 3.83 -7.49 -1.45
N ASN A 356 5.05 -6.98 -1.59
CA ASN A 356 5.52 -5.79 -0.89
C ASN A 356 5.93 -4.66 -1.84
N VAL A 357 5.22 -3.53 -1.80
CA VAL A 357 5.53 -2.35 -2.62
C VAL A 357 6.89 -1.74 -2.27
N ASN A 358 7.31 -1.83 -1.01
CA ASN A 358 8.58 -1.24 -0.54
C ASN A 358 9.82 -1.83 -1.23
N LYS A 359 9.72 -3.04 -1.78
CA LYS A 359 10.80 -3.70 -2.54
C LYS A 359 10.90 -3.22 -3.99
N ILE A 360 9.85 -2.56 -4.49
CA ILE A 360 9.82 -1.99 -5.85
C ILE A 360 10.44 -0.59 -5.82
N ILE A 361 11.33 -0.28 -6.77
CA ILE A 361 11.96 1.04 -6.84
C ILE A 361 10.90 2.17 -7.00
N PRO A 362 11.05 3.32 -6.31
CA PRO A 362 10.10 4.43 -6.41
C PRO A 362 9.85 4.92 -7.84
N ALA A 363 10.83 4.73 -8.74
CA ALA A 363 10.70 5.10 -10.15
C ALA A 363 9.70 4.21 -10.92
N LEU A 364 9.55 2.94 -10.59
CA LEU A 364 8.51 2.08 -11.16
C LEU A 364 7.15 2.41 -10.56
N GLN A 365 7.11 2.61 -9.23
CA GLN A 365 5.89 2.99 -8.52
C GLN A 365 5.27 4.29 -9.08
N SER A 366 6.10 5.28 -9.42
CA SER A 366 5.60 6.56 -9.94
C SER A 366 4.99 6.47 -11.34
N ARG A 367 5.27 5.40 -12.09
CA ARG A 367 4.85 5.21 -13.50
C ARG A 367 3.63 4.28 -13.62
N CYS A 368 3.23 3.65 -12.52
CA CYS A 368 2.13 2.69 -12.49
C CYS A 368 1.03 3.19 -11.57
N THR A 369 -0.23 3.02 -11.98
CA THR A 369 -1.39 3.18 -11.11
C THR A 369 -1.39 2.04 -10.10
N ARG A 370 -1.43 2.39 -8.81
CA ARG A 370 -1.27 1.43 -7.72
C ARG A 370 -2.63 0.97 -7.23
N PHE A 371 -2.83 -0.33 -7.16
CA PHE A 371 -4.04 -0.97 -6.65
C PHE A 371 -3.69 -1.86 -5.48
N ARG A 372 -4.23 -1.51 -4.31
CA ARG A 372 -4.06 -2.27 -3.08
C ARG A 372 -5.13 -3.33 -2.95
N PHE A 373 -4.72 -4.57 -2.80
CA PHE A 373 -5.56 -5.70 -2.41
C PHE A 373 -5.50 -5.82 -0.89
N ALA A 374 -6.63 -5.60 -0.23
CA ALA A 374 -6.79 -5.92 1.18
C ALA A 374 -7.00 -7.44 1.34
N PRO A 375 -6.71 -8.00 2.53
CA PRO A 375 -7.19 -9.33 2.90
C PRO A 375 -8.69 -9.46 2.64
N LEU A 376 -9.13 -10.64 2.22
CA LEU A 376 -10.55 -10.88 1.99
C LEU A 376 -11.32 -10.81 3.30
N ASP A 377 -12.51 -10.22 3.24
CA ASP A 377 -13.43 -10.20 4.37
C ASP A 377 -13.89 -11.62 4.72
N ALA A 378 -14.10 -11.86 6.01
CA ALA A 378 -14.44 -13.18 6.56
C ALA A 378 -15.71 -13.75 5.92
N VAL A 379 -16.67 -12.90 5.55
CA VAL A 379 -17.92 -13.28 4.89
C VAL A 379 -17.65 -13.97 3.54
N HIS A 380 -16.85 -13.33 2.66
CA HIS A 380 -16.54 -13.87 1.33
C HIS A 380 -15.68 -15.13 1.39
N VAL A 381 -14.75 -15.20 2.35
CA VAL A 381 -13.95 -16.41 2.60
C VAL A 381 -14.86 -17.57 2.99
N ASN A 382 -15.81 -17.31 3.90
CA ASN A 382 -16.74 -18.31 4.39
C ASN A 382 -17.66 -18.83 3.27
N GLU A 383 -18.24 -17.95 2.45
CA GLU A 383 -19.06 -18.35 1.29
C GLU A 383 -18.28 -19.24 0.32
N ARG A 384 -17.03 -18.87 0.03
CA ARG A 384 -16.20 -19.66 -0.90
C ARG A 384 -15.80 -21.00 -0.32
N LEU A 385 -15.49 -21.07 0.98
CA LEU A 385 -15.20 -22.33 1.67
C LEU A 385 -16.43 -23.24 1.69
N LYS A 386 -17.63 -22.72 1.97
CA LYS A 386 -18.88 -23.49 1.93
C LYS A 386 -19.11 -24.10 0.55
N HIS A 387 -18.90 -23.33 -0.52
CA HIS A 387 -18.99 -23.85 -1.89
C HIS A 387 -18.01 -25.01 -2.15
N VAL A 388 -16.77 -24.92 -1.67
CA VAL A 388 -15.76 -25.99 -1.82
C VAL A 388 -16.15 -27.22 -1.01
N ILE A 389 -16.60 -27.04 0.23
CA ILE A 389 -17.07 -28.11 1.12
C ILE A 389 -18.23 -28.88 0.48
N THR A 390 -19.20 -28.18 -0.12
CA THR A 390 -20.33 -28.83 -0.81
C THR A 390 -19.92 -29.53 -2.10
N ALA A 391 -18.93 -29.01 -2.82
CA ALA A 391 -18.46 -29.59 -4.08
C ALA A 391 -17.64 -30.86 -3.86
N GLU A 392 -16.84 -30.90 -2.79
CA GLU A 392 -15.95 -32.01 -2.43
C GLU A 392 -16.59 -33.00 -1.46
N GLY A 393 -17.76 -32.69 -0.88
CA GLY A 393 -18.46 -33.57 0.05
C GLY A 393 -17.74 -33.73 1.40
N LEU A 394 -17.14 -32.65 1.92
CA LEU A 394 -16.35 -32.67 3.16
C LEU A 394 -17.23 -32.56 4.41
N ASP A 395 -16.92 -33.34 5.45
CA ASP A 395 -17.58 -33.25 6.77
C ASP A 395 -16.87 -32.22 7.67
N VAL A 396 -17.43 -31.01 7.72
CA VAL A 396 -16.86 -29.84 8.43
C VAL A 396 -17.84 -29.30 9.46
N THR A 397 -17.42 -29.18 10.71
CA THR A 397 -18.23 -28.54 11.75
C THR A 397 -18.23 -27.02 11.62
N GLU A 398 -19.29 -26.34 12.04
CA GLU A 398 -19.38 -24.87 12.01
C GLU A 398 -18.25 -24.20 12.82
N ASP A 399 -17.79 -24.83 13.90
CA ASP A 399 -16.67 -24.31 14.70
C ASP A 399 -15.32 -24.54 14.01
N GLY A 400 -15.14 -25.68 13.31
CA GLY A 400 -13.99 -25.90 12.42
C GLY A 400 -13.92 -24.87 11.28
N LEU A 401 -15.07 -24.51 10.71
CA LEU A 401 -15.18 -23.48 9.67
C LEU A 401 -14.80 -22.09 10.19
N LYS A 402 -15.26 -21.70 11.39
CA LYS A 402 -14.84 -20.44 12.03
C LYS A 402 -13.34 -20.42 12.32
N ALA A 403 -12.79 -21.54 12.80
CA ALA A 403 -11.36 -21.69 13.06
C ALA A 403 -10.53 -21.54 11.78
N LEU A 404 -10.96 -22.16 10.68
CA LEU A 404 -10.34 -22.01 9.36
C LEU A 404 -10.32 -20.56 8.89
N VAL A 405 -11.47 -19.86 8.97
CA VAL A 405 -11.56 -18.44 8.59
C VAL A 405 -10.64 -17.60 9.48
N ARG A 406 -10.63 -17.83 10.79
CA ARG A 406 -9.77 -17.11 11.75
C ARG A 406 -8.28 -17.32 11.44
N LEU A 407 -7.86 -18.55 11.18
CA LEU A 407 -6.46 -18.89 10.90
C LEU A 407 -5.99 -18.43 9.51
N SER A 408 -6.92 -18.33 8.56
CA SER A 408 -6.65 -17.84 7.20
C SER A 408 -6.30 -16.35 7.16
N ASN A 409 -6.80 -15.54 8.10
CA ASN A 409 -6.62 -14.08 8.11
C ASN A 409 -6.92 -13.40 6.76
N GLY A 410 -7.89 -13.92 5.99
CA GLY A 410 -8.26 -13.37 4.69
C GLY A 410 -7.38 -13.80 3.51
N ASP A 411 -6.50 -14.79 3.69
CA ASP A 411 -5.75 -15.47 2.63
C ASP A 411 -6.50 -16.75 2.20
N MET A 412 -7.05 -16.74 0.99
CA MET A 412 -7.80 -17.89 0.45
C MET A 412 -6.94 -19.11 0.16
N ARG A 413 -5.68 -18.91 -0.24
CA ARG A 413 -4.76 -20.03 -0.52
C ARG A 413 -4.43 -20.74 0.78
N LYS A 414 -4.14 -19.98 1.83
CA LYS A 414 -3.93 -20.50 3.18
C LYS A 414 -5.17 -21.22 3.70
N ALA A 415 -6.36 -20.63 3.53
CA ALA A 415 -7.62 -21.26 3.95
C ALA A 415 -7.81 -22.63 3.31
N LEU A 416 -7.62 -22.74 1.99
CA LEU A 416 -7.77 -23.99 1.25
C LEU A 416 -6.70 -25.02 1.60
N ASN A 417 -5.44 -24.59 1.76
CA ASN A 417 -4.36 -25.49 2.14
C ASN A 417 -4.58 -26.08 3.55
N ILE A 418 -5.07 -25.27 4.50
CA ILE A 418 -5.40 -25.76 5.84
C ILE A 418 -6.60 -26.70 5.79
N LEU A 419 -7.65 -26.36 5.02
CA LEU A 419 -8.81 -27.24 4.83
C LEU A 419 -8.37 -28.61 4.29
N GLN A 420 -7.55 -28.61 3.23
CA GLN A 420 -7.04 -29.83 2.61
C GLN A 420 -6.15 -30.62 3.57
N SER A 421 -5.22 -29.95 4.27
CA SER A 421 -4.31 -30.62 5.21
C SER A 421 -5.07 -31.24 6.39
N THR A 422 -6.08 -30.52 6.91
CA THR A 422 -6.93 -31.04 8.00
C THR A 422 -7.75 -32.23 7.53
N HIS A 423 -8.33 -32.19 6.32
CA HIS A 423 -9.06 -33.34 5.78
C HIS A 423 -8.17 -34.57 5.57
N MET A 424 -6.92 -34.38 5.13
CA MET A 424 -5.95 -35.47 4.98
C MET A 424 -5.53 -36.07 6.33
N ALA A 425 -5.49 -35.25 7.39
CA ALA A 425 -5.10 -35.68 8.74
C ALA A 425 -6.28 -36.29 9.52
N SER A 426 -7.50 -35.78 9.36
CA SER A 426 -8.69 -36.23 10.06
C SER A 426 -9.90 -36.25 9.12
N GLN A 427 -10.67 -37.35 9.14
CA GLN A 427 -11.87 -37.50 8.31
C GLN A 427 -12.94 -36.45 8.64
N GLN A 428 -13.00 -35.97 9.89
CA GLN A 428 -13.83 -34.85 10.32
C GLN A 428 -12.99 -33.61 10.61
N ILE A 429 -13.45 -32.44 10.15
CA ILE A 429 -12.77 -31.16 10.33
C ILE A 429 -13.40 -30.42 11.51
N THR A 430 -12.84 -30.64 12.70
CA THR A 430 -13.20 -29.94 13.95
C THR A 430 -12.24 -28.78 14.25
N GLU A 431 -12.61 -27.86 15.15
CA GLU A 431 -11.73 -26.75 15.57
C GLU A 431 -10.37 -27.24 16.06
N GLU A 432 -10.35 -28.26 16.93
CA GLU A 432 -9.11 -28.83 17.49
C GLU A 432 -8.21 -29.41 16.40
N ALA A 433 -8.79 -30.16 15.45
CA ALA A 433 -8.03 -30.73 14.33
C ALA A 433 -7.37 -29.66 13.46
N VAL A 434 -8.06 -28.54 13.21
CA VAL A 434 -7.52 -27.42 12.42
C VAL A 434 -6.35 -26.74 13.16
N TYR A 435 -6.47 -26.50 14.47
CA TYR A 435 -5.40 -25.89 15.26
C TYR A 435 -4.18 -26.81 15.39
N LEU A 436 -4.40 -28.10 15.66
CA LEU A 436 -3.35 -29.12 15.70
C LEU A 436 -2.62 -29.26 14.37
N CYS A 437 -3.35 -29.33 13.25
CA CYS A 437 -2.76 -29.46 11.92
C CYS A 437 -1.90 -28.24 11.53
N THR A 438 -2.24 -27.06 12.04
CA THR A 438 -1.48 -25.82 11.77
C THR A 438 -0.35 -25.58 12.77
N GLY A 439 -0.25 -26.38 13.82
CA GLY A 439 0.69 -26.20 14.92
C GLY A 439 0.46 -24.90 15.70
N ASN A 440 -0.73 -24.30 15.59
CA ASN A 440 -1.08 -23.13 16.39
C ASN A 440 -1.69 -23.57 17.72
N PRO A 441 -1.33 -22.93 18.85
CA PRO A 441 -1.94 -23.24 20.13
C PRO A 441 -3.45 -22.96 20.09
N LEU A 442 -4.23 -23.76 20.83
CA LEU A 442 -5.67 -23.53 20.89
C LEU A 442 -5.95 -22.19 21.57
N PRO A 443 -7.05 -21.49 21.22
CA PRO A 443 -7.42 -20.24 21.88
C PRO A 443 -7.52 -20.38 23.41
N LYS A 444 -7.98 -21.54 23.91
CA LYS A 444 -8.06 -21.87 25.34
C LYS A 444 -6.69 -21.89 26.00
N ASP A 445 -5.68 -22.46 25.33
CA ASP A 445 -4.31 -22.52 25.86
C ASP A 445 -3.70 -21.12 25.94
N ILE A 446 -3.94 -20.28 24.92
CA ILE A 446 -3.47 -18.88 24.92
C ILE A 446 -4.14 -18.08 26.05
N GLU A 447 -5.44 -18.25 26.25
CA GLU A 447 -6.16 -17.61 27.36
C GLU A 447 -5.56 -18.01 28.71
N GLN A 448 -5.26 -19.30 28.89
CA GLN A 448 -4.67 -19.82 30.11
C GLN A 448 -3.22 -19.32 30.33
N ILE A 449 -2.41 -19.27 29.27
CA ILE A 449 -1.08 -18.67 29.30
C ILE A 449 -1.17 -17.18 29.66
N SER A 450 -2.11 -16.45 29.04
CA SER A 450 -2.30 -15.03 29.35
C SER A 450 -2.73 -14.80 30.79
N TYR A 451 -3.56 -15.69 31.34
CA TYR A 451 -3.98 -15.67 32.73
C TYR A 451 -2.79 -15.85 33.67
N TRP A 452 -1.90 -16.82 33.40
CA TRP A 452 -0.67 -17.01 34.19
C TRP A 452 0.28 -15.82 34.08
N LEU A 453 0.43 -15.23 32.89
CA LEU A 453 1.31 -14.08 32.69
C LEU A 453 0.82 -12.83 33.43
N LEU A 454 -0.49 -12.66 33.59
CA LEU A 454 -1.08 -11.49 34.23
C LEU A 454 -1.25 -11.64 35.75
N ASN A 455 -1.49 -12.86 36.24
CA ASN A 455 -1.90 -13.09 37.64
C ASN A 455 -0.87 -13.84 38.49
N GLU A 456 0.07 -14.55 37.87
CA GLU A 456 1.04 -15.37 38.62
C GLU A 456 2.45 -14.76 38.63
N PRO A 457 3.25 -15.03 39.66
CA PRO A 457 4.63 -14.58 39.72
C PRO A 457 5.49 -15.22 38.62
N PHE A 458 6.47 -14.46 38.12
CA PHE A 458 7.29 -14.81 36.96
C PHE A 458 7.83 -16.25 36.96
N SER A 459 8.31 -16.75 38.11
CA SER A 459 8.89 -18.09 38.22
C SER A 459 7.87 -19.21 37.99
N SER A 460 6.64 -19.08 38.50
CA SER A 460 5.59 -20.09 38.30
C SER A 460 5.02 -20.02 36.89
N SER A 461 4.80 -18.81 36.36
CA SER A 461 4.34 -18.62 34.99
C SER A 461 5.36 -19.17 33.98
N PHE A 462 6.66 -18.95 34.20
CA PHE A 462 7.71 -19.47 33.33
C PHE A 462 7.74 -21.00 33.30
N GLN A 463 7.69 -21.67 34.47
CA GLN A 463 7.67 -23.13 34.52
C GLN A 463 6.44 -23.75 33.86
N ARG A 464 5.26 -23.13 34.04
CA ARG A 464 4.01 -23.62 33.45
C ARG A 464 3.87 -23.40 31.95
N ILE A 465 4.53 -22.37 31.41
CA ILE A 465 4.57 -22.13 29.96
C ILE A 465 5.62 -23.03 29.28
N GLN A 466 6.64 -23.46 30.01
CA GLN A 466 7.70 -24.33 29.50
C GLN A 466 7.25 -25.80 29.33
N HIS A 467 6.28 -26.23 30.14
CA HIS A 467 5.65 -27.55 30.07
C HIS A 467 4.35 -27.49 29.26
#